data_AF-A0A520I3D1-F1
#
_entry.id   AF-A0A520I3D1-F1
#
_cell.length_a   1.000
_cell.length_b   1.000
_cell.length_c   1.000
_cell.angle_alpha   90.00
_cell.angle_beta   90.00
_cell.angle_gamma   90.00
#
_symmetry.space_group_name_H-M   'P 1'
#
loop_
_entity.id
_entity.type
_entity.pdbx_description
1 polymer ?
#
loop_
_entity_poly.entity_id
_entity_poly.type
_entity_poly.pdbx_seq_one_letter_code
_entity_poly.pdbx_strand_id
1 'polypeptide(L)'
;MITTHEAHEVLQFSRGPGFLTWRMATLTLGIRYVFFNYGLKDERNWVYQTSVLWDANDIMEFCQCLKDNKSAKILEISLLEHLGSNKNKTWRWAKVVEIRSYEMDSVKHPVYITDAGEAVGFTPEGAKRKMKMIYRAPTSPM
;
A
#
# COMPACT_ATOMS: atom_id res chain seq x y z
N MET A 1 -4.55 10.60 -6.34
CA MET A 1 -5.55 9.91 -5.52
C MET A 1 -5.98 8.68 -6.28
N ILE A 2 -5.74 7.50 -5.72
CA ILE A 2 -6.19 6.21 -6.24
C ILE A 2 -7.17 5.67 -5.20
N THR A 3 -8.38 5.31 -5.63
CA THR A 3 -9.45 4.81 -4.76
C THR A 3 -9.81 3.38 -5.19
N THR A 4 -9.90 2.46 -4.23
CA THR A 4 -10.21 1.04 -4.50
C THR A 4 -11.72 0.82 -4.66
N HIS A 5 -12.15 0.11 -5.70
CA HIS A 5 -13.53 -0.37 -5.86
C HIS A 5 -13.67 -1.84 -5.39
N GLU A 6 -14.83 -2.13 -4.80
CA GLU A 6 -15.26 -3.33 -4.08
C GLU A 6 -14.56 -4.67 -4.37
N ALA A 7 -14.16 -5.34 -3.27
CA ALA A 7 -13.27 -6.51 -3.21
C ALA A 7 -13.97 -7.88 -3.36
N HIS A 8 -15.18 -7.95 -3.92
CA HIS A 8 -15.97 -9.20 -3.95
C HIS A 8 -15.78 -10.07 -5.20
N GLU A 9 -15.07 -9.59 -6.23
CA GLU A 9 -14.99 -10.30 -7.52
C GLU A 9 -13.67 -11.02 -7.80
N VAL A 10 -12.66 -10.96 -6.93
CA VAL A 10 -11.32 -11.44 -7.28
C VAL A 10 -10.75 -12.41 -6.26
N LEU A 11 -10.15 -13.49 -6.78
CA LEU A 11 -9.34 -14.44 -6.02
C LEU A 11 -8.23 -13.65 -5.31
N GLN A 12 -8.44 -13.39 -4.03
CA GLN A 12 -7.47 -12.70 -3.21
C GLN A 12 -6.17 -13.51 -3.19
N PHE A 13 -5.05 -12.81 -3.28
CA PHE A 13 -3.70 -13.37 -3.15
C PHE A 13 -3.50 -14.17 -1.83
N SER A 14 -4.45 -14.09 -0.90
CA SER A 14 -4.60 -15.00 0.24
C SER A 14 -4.64 -16.50 -0.11
N ARG A 15 -4.80 -16.87 -1.39
CA ARG A 15 -4.71 -18.26 -1.89
C ARG A 15 -3.36 -18.64 -2.53
N GLY A 16 -2.42 -17.69 -2.70
CA GLY A 16 -1.06 -17.91 -3.23
C GLY A 16 -0.04 -18.24 -2.13
N PRO A 17 1.27 -17.94 -2.30
CA PRO A 17 2.24 -18.03 -1.19
C PRO A 17 1.68 -17.26 0.00
N GLY A 18 1.36 -18.00 1.06
CA GLY A 18 0.53 -17.50 2.14
C GLY A 18 1.25 -16.48 3.01
N PHE A 19 0.51 -15.93 3.97
CA PHE A 19 0.99 -15.01 4.99
C PHE A 19 2.35 -15.40 5.62
N LEU A 20 2.56 -16.70 5.89
CA LEU A 20 3.82 -17.19 6.47
C LEU A 20 5.04 -17.02 5.55
N THR A 21 4.88 -17.26 4.24
CA THR A 21 5.96 -17.13 3.27
C THR A 21 6.43 -15.69 3.17
N TRP A 22 5.50 -14.74 3.04
CA TRP A 22 5.83 -13.31 2.95
C TRP A 22 6.31 -12.72 4.27
N ARG A 23 5.84 -13.26 5.40
CA ARG A 23 6.40 -12.94 6.71
C ARG A 23 7.87 -13.35 6.78
N MET A 24 8.19 -14.56 6.35
CA MET A 24 9.58 -15.03 6.32
C MET A 24 10.42 -14.19 5.35
N ALA A 25 9.96 -13.92 4.14
CA ALA A 25 10.68 -13.08 3.18
C ALA A 25 10.97 -11.67 3.74
N THR A 26 9.96 -11.03 4.34
CA THR A 26 10.10 -9.72 4.97
C THR A 26 11.10 -9.76 6.14
N LEU A 27 11.04 -10.80 6.99
CA LEU A 27 11.94 -10.95 8.13
C LEU A 27 13.38 -11.26 7.71
N THR A 28 13.57 -12.08 6.69
CA THR A 28 14.90 -12.51 6.21
C THR A 28 15.60 -11.41 5.45
N LEU A 29 14.87 -10.67 4.61
CA LEU A 29 15.44 -9.64 3.75
C LEU A 29 15.40 -8.24 4.38
N GLY A 30 14.57 -8.03 5.41
CA GLY A 30 14.32 -6.71 5.98
C GLY A 30 13.57 -5.78 5.02
N ILE A 31 12.94 -6.34 3.98
CA ILE A 31 12.27 -5.60 2.90
C ILE A 31 10.76 -5.67 3.09
N ARG A 32 10.09 -4.53 3.00
CA ARG A 32 8.62 -4.45 3.02
C ARG A 32 8.06 -4.60 1.60
N TYR A 33 7.24 -5.62 1.41
CA TYR A 33 6.54 -5.85 0.15
C TYR A 33 5.13 -5.24 0.16
N VAL A 34 4.72 -4.70 -0.99
CA VAL A 34 3.41 -4.14 -1.28
C VAL A 34 2.78 -4.95 -2.40
N PHE A 35 1.53 -5.34 -2.20
CA PHE A 35 0.79 -6.24 -3.06
C PHE A 35 -0.33 -5.45 -3.72
N PHE A 36 -0.26 -5.33 -5.05
CA PHE A 36 -1.28 -4.67 -5.85
C PHE A 36 -2.12 -5.72 -6.54
N ASN A 37 -3.41 -5.81 -6.20
CA ASN A 37 -4.40 -6.57 -6.92
C ASN A 37 -5.18 -5.62 -7.82
N TYR A 38 -5.15 -5.87 -9.12
CA TYR A 38 -5.74 -4.99 -10.12
C TYR A 38 -6.34 -5.80 -11.28
N GLY A 39 -7.27 -5.18 -11.99
CA GLY A 39 -7.81 -5.69 -13.24
C GLY A 39 -7.31 -4.87 -14.42
N LEU A 40 -6.93 -5.52 -15.50
CA LEU A 40 -6.73 -4.91 -16.81
C LEU A 40 -7.84 -5.36 -17.74
N LYS A 41 -8.41 -4.42 -18.50
CA LYS A 41 -9.42 -4.72 -19.49
C LYS A 41 -8.74 -5.15 -20.79
N ASP A 42 -9.04 -6.37 -21.20
CA ASP A 42 -8.62 -6.95 -22.48
C ASP A 42 -9.87 -7.21 -23.33
N GLU A 43 -10.03 -6.40 -24.38
CA GLU A 43 -11.24 -6.32 -25.20
C GLU A 43 -12.54 -6.16 -24.38
N ARG A 44 -13.26 -7.27 -24.16
CA ARG A 44 -14.52 -7.34 -23.41
C ARG A 44 -14.37 -7.95 -22.02
N ASN A 45 -13.20 -8.49 -21.70
CA ASN A 45 -12.95 -9.25 -20.48
C ASN A 45 -12.06 -8.47 -19.51
N TRP A 46 -12.21 -8.74 -18.21
CA TRP A 46 -11.27 -8.27 -17.20
C TRP A 46 -10.29 -9.39 -16.86
N VAL A 47 -9.00 -9.09 -16.98
CA VAL A 47 -7.91 -9.97 -16.56
C VAL A 47 -7.39 -9.46 -15.22
N TYR A 48 -7.50 -10.30 -14.20
CA TYR A 48 -7.07 -9.95 -12.84
C TYR A 48 -5.65 -10.42 -12.58
N GLN A 49 -4.84 -9.55 -11.99
CA GLN A 49 -3.42 -9.77 -11.76
C GLN A 49 -3.01 -9.27 -10.38
N THR A 50 -1.92 -9.83 -9.86
CA THR A 50 -1.25 -9.36 -8.65
C THR A 50 0.21 -9.03 -8.95
N SER A 51 0.63 -7.83 -8.58
CA SER A 51 2.04 -7.41 -8.60
C SER A 51 2.56 -7.27 -7.17
N VAL A 52 3.77 -7.77 -6.93
CA VAL A 52 4.46 -7.64 -5.63
C VAL A 52 5.67 -6.75 -5.82
N LEU A 53 5.65 -5.57 -5.20
CA LEU A 53 6.67 -4.54 -5.35
C LEU A 53 7.27 -4.22 -3.99
N TRP A 54 8.51 -3.73 -3.98
CA TRP A 54 9.20 -3.36 -2.73
C TRP A 54 10.07 -2.11 -2.89
N ASP A 55 10.58 -1.86 -4.09
CA ASP A 55 11.31 -0.63 -4.38
C ASP A 55 10.36 0.57 -4.44
N ALA A 56 10.80 1.69 -3.87
CA ALA A 56 9.99 2.90 -3.77
C ALA A 56 9.68 3.51 -5.15
N ASN A 57 10.63 3.49 -6.09
CA ASN A 57 10.45 4.05 -7.41
C ASN A 57 9.51 3.18 -8.24
N ASP A 58 9.72 1.86 -8.21
CA ASP A 58 8.84 0.91 -8.91
C ASP A 58 7.39 1.07 -8.45
N ILE A 59 7.16 1.24 -7.14
CA ILE A 59 5.82 1.45 -6.58
C ILE A 59 5.21 2.75 -7.11
N MET A 60 5.98 3.84 -7.13
CA MET A 60 5.50 5.14 -7.60
C MET A 60 5.21 5.14 -9.10
N GLU A 61 6.09 4.57 -9.90
CA GLU A 61 5.92 4.40 -11.35
C GLU A 61 4.70 3.53 -11.64
N PHE A 62 4.55 2.40 -10.94
CA PHE A 62 3.42 1.49 -11.11
C PHE A 62 2.09 2.16 -10.77
N CYS A 63 2.02 2.92 -9.66
CA CYS A 63 0.85 3.72 -9.33
C CYS A 63 0.51 4.74 -10.42
N GLN A 64 1.51 5.40 -11.01
CA GLN A 64 1.32 6.37 -12.08
C GLN A 64 0.79 5.69 -13.36
N CYS A 65 1.39 4.57 -13.77
CA CYS A 65 0.93 3.79 -14.92
C CYS A 65 -0.52 3.33 -14.78
N LEU A 66 -0.92 2.83 -13.61
CA LEU A 66 -2.30 2.40 -13.37
C LEU A 66 -3.28 3.57 -13.32
N LYS A 67 -2.88 4.72 -12.79
CA LYS A 67 -3.72 5.92 -12.73
C LYS A 67 -4.01 6.48 -14.13
N ASP A 68 -3.03 6.46 -15.02
CA ASP A 68 -3.17 7.00 -16.38
C ASP A 68 -3.84 5.98 -17.34
N ASN A 69 -3.95 4.72 -16.94
CA ASN A 69 -4.56 3.66 -17.74
C ASN A 69 -6.07 3.54 -17.49
N LYS A 70 -6.88 4.06 -18.43
CA LYS A 70 -8.36 3.96 -18.40
C LYS A 70 -8.89 2.52 -18.46
N SER A 71 -8.07 1.59 -18.92
CA SER A 71 -8.38 0.16 -18.98
C SER A 71 -7.90 -0.59 -17.73
N ALA A 72 -7.42 0.11 -16.70
CA ALA A 72 -7.03 -0.49 -15.42
C ALA A 72 -8.01 -0.13 -14.30
N LYS A 73 -8.20 -1.06 -13.36
CA LYS A 73 -8.86 -0.80 -12.07
C LYS A 73 -8.05 -1.40 -10.93
N ILE A 74 -7.80 -0.63 -9.89
CA ILE A 74 -7.17 -1.14 -8.66
C ILE A 74 -8.28 -1.66 -7.74
N LEU A 75 -8.13 -2.92 -7.33
CA LEU A 75 -9.12 -3.63 -6.52
C LEU A 75 -8.73 -3.60 -5.05
N GLU A 76 -7.47 -3.90 -4.77
CA GLU A 76 -6.94 -3.96 -3.42
C GLU A 76 -5.44 -3.71 -3.45
N ILE A 77 -4.97 -2.91 -2.50
CA ILE A 77 -3.56 -2.79 -2.19
C ILE A 77 -3.40 -3.31 -0.77
N SER A 78 -2.42 -4.15 -0.52
CA SER A 78 -2.14 -4.65 0.83
C SER A 78 -0.65 -4.69 1.12
N LEU A 79 -0.31 -4.61 2.40
CA LEU A 79 1.05 -4.77 2.89
C LEU A 79 1.06 -5.67 4.11
N LEU A 80 2.18 -6.35 4.32
CA LEU A 80 2.41 -7.13 5.51
C LEU A 80 3.13 -6.28 6.55
N GLU A 81 2.52 -6.07 7.71
CA GLU A 81 3.09 -5.23 8.76
C GLU A 81 3.06 -5.86 10.14
N HIS A 82 3.94 -5.33 10.99
CA HIS A 82 3.99 -5.63 12.41
C HIS A 82 2.92 -4.84 13.16
N LEU A 83 2.11 -5.55 13.94
CA LEU A 83 1.15 -4.98 14.87
C LEU A 83 1.85 -4.70 16.21
N GLY A 84 2.34 -3.47 16.40
CA GLY A 84 2.76 -2.93 17.70
C GLY A 84 4.28 -2.80 17.95
N SER A 85 4.63 -1.92 18.89
CA SER A 85 6.01 -1.63 19.34
C SER A 85 6.52 -2.54 20.46
N ASN A 86 5.68 -3.42 21.00
CA ASN A 86 5.99 -4.25 22.15
C ASN A 86 6.13 -5.73 21.79
N LYS A 87 6.90 -6.44 22.63
CA LYS A 87 7.55 -7.76 22.45
C LYS A 87 6.75 -8.93 21.84
N ASN A 88 5.46 -8.79 21.56
CA ASN A 88 4.70 -9.77 20.79
C ASN A 88 4.69 -9.37 19.31
N LYS A 89 5.54 -10.05 18.52
CA LYS A 89 5.71 -9.87 17.06
C LYS A 89 4.49 -10.38 16.28
N THR A 90 3.33 -9.78 16.51
CA THR A 90 2.12 -10.09 15.75
C THR A 90 2.22 -9.40 14.40
N TRP A 91 1.88 -10.12 13.34
CA TRP A 91 1.87 -9.60 11.96
C TRP A 91 0.44 -9.58 11.45
N ARG A 92 0.12 -8.65 10.55
CA ARG A 92 -1.17 -8.64 9.84
C ARG A 92 -1.00 -8.26 8.38
N TRP A 93 -1.95 -8.72 7.57
CA TRP A 93 -2.25 -8.05 6.31
C TRP A 93 -2.99 -6.76 6.64
N ALA A 94 -2.45 -5.64 6.18
CA ALA A 94 -3.10 -4.35 6.25
C ALA A 94 -3.54 -3.94 4.86
N LYS A 95 -4.82 -3.61 4.70
CA LYS A 95 -5.32 -3.04 3.46
C LYS A 95 -4.87 -1.59 3.38
N VAL A 96 -4.28 -1.21 2.25
CA VAL A 96 -3.89 0.17 1.96
C VAL A 96 -5.04 0.83 1.22
N VAL A 97 -5.58 1.89 1.82
CA VAL A 97 -6.67 2.70 1.25
C VAL A 97 -6.13 3.85 0.40
N GLU A 98 -4.92 4.31 0.68
CA GLU A 98 -4.30 5.41 -0.06
C GLU A 98 -2.77 5.27 -0.08
N ILE A 99 -2.16 5.59 -1.23
CA ILE A 99 -0.71 5.79 -1.33
C ILE A 99 -0.45 7.26 -1.64
N ARG A 100 0.36 7.90 -0.80
CA ARG A 100 0.84 9.27 -0.99
C ARG A 100 2.31 9.26 -1.35
N SER A 101 2.74 10.29 -2.08
CA SER A 101 4.17 10.53 -2.32
C SER A 101 4.69 11.60 -1.37
N TYR A 102 5.90 11.39 -0.87
CA TYR A 102 6.63 12.33 -0.04
C TYR A 102 8.01 12.54 -0.65
N GLU A 103 8.36 13.78 -0.98
CA GLU A 103 9.67 14.11 -1.54
C GLU A 103 10.63 14.55 -0.42
N MET A 104 11.82 13.96 -0.41
CA MET A 104 12.92 14.29 0.51
C MET A 104 14.23 14.18 -0.25
N ASP A 105 15.07 15.21 -0.16
CA ASP A 105 16.35 15.25 -0.89
C ASP A 105 16.18 14.95 -2.40
N SER A 106 15.09 15.44 -2.99
CA SER A 106 14.67 15.19 -4.38
C SER A 106 14.34 13.73 -4.73
N VAL A 107 14.16 12.87 -3.73
CA VAL A 107 13.72 11.48 -3.87
C VAL A 107 12.29 11.33 -3.39
N LYS A 108 11.42 10.70 -4.19
CA LYS A 108 10.03 10.42 -3.82
C LYS A 108 9.93 9.09 -3.08
N HIS A 109 9.26 9.12 -1.94
CA HIS A 109 9.00 7.96 -1.10
C HIS A 109 7.49 7.73 -0.98
N PRO A 110 7.01 6.50 -1.16
CA PRO A 110 5.61 6.16 -0.93
C PRO A 110 5.30 6.10 0.57
N VAL A 111 4.13 6.62 0.92
CA VAL A 111 3.54 6.54 2.26
C VAL A 111 2.19 5.84 2.13
N TYR A 112 1.98 4.76 2.88
CA TYR A 112 0.79 3.93 2.79
C TYR A 112 -0.16 4.28 3.94
N ILE A 113 -1.38 4.66 3.63
CA ILE A 113 -2.45 4.83 4.61
C ILE A 113 -3.28 3.55 4.63
N THR A 114 -3.39 2.91 5.79
CA THR A 114 -4.14 1.65 5.94
C THR A 114 -5.61 1.89 6.28
N ASP A 115 -6.42 0.85 6.16
CA ASP A 115 -7.82 0.82 6.60
C ASP A 115 -8.00 1.03 8.11
N ALA A 116 -6.96 0.76 8.90
CA ALA A 116 -6.88 1.13 10.32
C ALA A 116 -6.62 2.64 10.55
N GLY A 117 -6.44 3.43 9.48
CA GLY A 117 -6.07 4.84 9.55
C GLY A 117 -4.60 5.08 9.89
N GLU A 118 -3.77 4.03 9.86
CA GLU A 118 -2.36 4.11 10.22
C GLU A 118 -1.51 4.43 8.98
N ALA A 119 -0.52 5.29 9.15
CA ALA A 119 0.46 5.56 8.11
C ALA A 119 1.69 4.67 8.30
N VAL A 120 1.96 3.82 7.31
CA VAL A 120 3.00 2.80 7.32
C VAL A 120 4.04 3.16 6.27
N GLY A 121 5.31 2.79 6.51
CA GLY A 121 6.40 3.04 5.55
C GLY A 121 7.51 3.97 6.04
N PHE A 122 7.49 4.42 7.30
CA PHE A 122 8.53 5.32 7.80
C PHE A 122 9.78 4.53 8.27
N THR A 123 11.02 4.98 8.03
CA THR A 123 11.56 6.34 8.11
C THR A 123 12.78 6.57 7.14
N PRO A 124 13.51 7.72 7.12
CA PRO A 124 14.66 7.68 8.04
C PRO A 124 14.36 8.41 9.32
N GLU A 125 13.64 9.48 9.18
CA GLU A 125 13.27 10.27 10.31
C GLU A 125 11.81 10.39 10.13
N GLY A 126 11.08 9.45 10.73
CA GLY A 126 9.65 9.22 10.82
C GLY A 126 8.71 9.57 9.67
N ALA A 127 9.17 9.90 8.45
CA ALA A 127 8.63 11.09 7.78
C ALA A 127 8.34 12.16 8.85
N LYS A 128 9.40 12.74 9.43
CA LYS A 128 9.57 12.82 10.89
C LYS A 128 8.52 13.73 11.44
N ARG A 129 7.70 13.19 12.32
CA ARG A 129 6.54 13.85 12.91
C ARG A 129 5.38 14.06 11.94
N LYS A 130 5.58 13.96 10.63
CA LYS A 130 4.75 14.30 9.47
C LYS A 130 3.63 13.28 9.24
N MET A 131 2.80 13.23 10.24
CA MET A 131 1.61 14.04 10.14
C MET A 131 1.54 14.84 11.43
N LYS A 132 2.33 15.91 11.60
CA LYS A 132 2.42 16.63 12.90
C LYS A 132 1.11 17.36 13.23
N MET A 133 0.05 17.04 12.48
CA MET A 133 -0.60 17.88 11.47
C MET A 133 -1.05 17.05 10.24
N ILE A 134 -1.83 15.98 10.34
CA ILE A 134 -3.09 16.03 9.54
C ILE A 134 -4.05 16.99 10.24
N TYR A 135 -3.80 17.21 11.54
CA TYR A 135 -4.63 17.90 12.50
C TYR A 135 -3.85 18.98 13.25
N ARG A 136 -3.84 20.19 12.72
CA ARG A 136 -4.07 21.35 13.60
C ARG A 136 -5.54 21.81 13.52
N ALA A 137 -6.44 20.99 12.97
CA ALA A 137 -7.83 21.36 12.71
C ALA A 137 -8.48 22.02 13.96
N PRO A 138 -9.16 23.16 13.76
CA PRO A 138 -10.54 23.09 13.32
C PRO A 138 -10.77 23.76 11.96
N THR A 139 -11.54 23.10 11.11
CA THR A 139 -12.50 23.84 10.28
C THR A 139 -13.57 24.34 11.22
N SER A 140 -13.52 25.61 11.64
CA SER A 140 -14.69 26.27 12.23
C SER A 140 -15.67 26.56 11.10
N PRO A 141 -16.91 26.03 11.13
CA PRO A 141 -18.03 26.72 10.54
C PRO A 141 -18.68 27.59 11.64
N MET A 142 -18.64 28.90 11.46
CA MET A 142 -19.77 29.76 11.78
C MET A 142 -20.09 30.57 10.52
#